data_AF-A0A452UX46-F1
#
_entry.id   AF-A0A452UX46-F1
#
_cell.length_a   1.000
_cell.length_b   1.000
_cell.length_c   1.000
_cell.angle_alpha   90.00
_cell.angle_beta   90.00
_cell.angle_gamma   90.00
#
_symmetry.space_group_name_H-M   'P 1'
#
loop_
_entity.id
_entity.type
_entity.pdbx_description
1 polymer ?
#
loop_
_entity_poly.entity_id
_entity_poly.type
_entity_poly.pdbx_seq_one_letter_code
_entity_poly.pdbx_strand_id
1 'polypeptide(L)'
;MVCSALRRVAHMHVYLVRKASSVSTGHHHHQALGSRTAASEFAARGAPGGAVEVLGKSYPRDDYSNLSRKVLSRVGRNLHNQQHHPLWLIKERVKEHFYKQYVGRFGTPLFSVYEDFSPVVTTWQNFDSLLIPADHPSRKKGDNYYLNGTHMLRAHTSAHQYDLLHAGLDAFLVVGDVYRRDQIDSQHYPVFHQLEGVRLFSKHELFAGMKDGESLQLFEQSSRSAYKQETHTMEAMKLVEFDLKQTLTRLVTHIFGDAGAQDRIGWAFGLGLERIAMALYDIPDIRLFWSEDERFLKQFRVSDINQNVKFQPLSKYPAVINDISFWLPSENYTENDFYDLVRTIGGDLVEKVDLIDKFEHPKTHKTSHCYRITYRHMERTLSQKEVRHVHQAMQEAAVQLLGVEGRF
;
A
#
# COMPACT_ATOMS: atom_id res chain seq x y z
N MET A 1 3.29 -11.42 -57.57
CA MET A 1 4.46 -11.08 -56.75
C MET A 1 4.08 -9.82 -55.98
N VAL A 2 3.77 -9.81 -54.69
CA VAL A 2 4.52 -10.34 -53.55
C VAL A 2 3.49 -10.80 -52.51
N CYS A 3 3.16 -12.09 -52.54
CA CYS A 3 2.35 -12.79 -51.53
C CYS A 3 3.24 -13.75 -50.72
N SER A 4 4.52 -13.41 -50.54
CA SER A 4 5.55 -14.30 -50.00
C SER A 4 6.38 -13.72 -48.84
N ALA A 5 5.99 -12.56 -48.29
CA ALA A 5 6.74 -11.90 -47.21
C ALA A 5 6.20 -12.17 -45.78
N LEU A 6 5.09 -12.89 -45.61
CA LEU A 6 4.44 -13.10 -44.31
C LEU A 6 4.55 -14.52 -43.73
N ARG A 7 5.51 -15.34 -44.21
CA ARG A 7 5.75 -16.72 -43.70
C ARG A 7 7.14 -16.98 -43.12
N ARG A 8 7.93 -15.95 -42.81
CA ARG A 8 9.31 -16.10 -42.28
C ARG A 8 9.59 -15.49 -40.90
N VAL A 9 8.57 -15.08 -40.15
CA VAL A 9 8.74 -14.59 -38.75
C VAL A 9 8.17 -15.58 -37.71
N ALA A 10 7.41 -16.60 -38.14
CA ALA A 10 6.79 -17.57 -37.24
C ALA A 10 7.65 -18.82 -36.91
N HIS A 11 8.96 -18.83 -37.23
CA HIS A 11 9.83 -19.99 -37.00
C HIS A 11 11.09 -19.71 -36.17
N MET A 12 11.20 -18.53 -35.54
CA MET A 12 12.38 -18.10 -34.76
C MET A 12 12.07 -17.85 -33.27
N HIS A 13 11.09 -18.56 -32.70
CA HIS A 13 10.72 -18.48 -31.28
C HIS A 13 10.44 -19.84 -30.60
N VAL A 14 10.96 -20.94 -31.17
CA VAL A 14 10.87 -22.29 -30.58
C VAL A 14 12.27 -22.90 -30.32
N TYR A 15 13.33 -22.10 -30.39
CA TYR A 15 14.72 -22.59 -30.23
C TYR A 15 15.52 -21.97 -29.06
N LEU A 16 14.82 -21.45 -28.04
CA LEU A 16 15.42 -20.94 -26.79
C LEU A 16 14.73 -21.53 -25.54
N VAL A 17 14.28 -22.78 -25.64
CA VAL A 17 13.89 -23.62 -24.49
C VAL A 17 14.52 -24.99 -24.68
N ARG A 18 15.80 -25.13 -24.29
CA ARG A 18 16.48 -26.37 -23.84
C ARG A 18 18.01 -26.17 -23.88
N LYS A 19 18.66 -26.55 -22.77
CA LYS A 19 20.07 -26.35 -22.35
C LYS A 19 20.25 -25.02 -21.61
N ALA A 20 20.56 -24.97 -20.32
CA ALA A 20 21.42 -25.87 -19.56
C ALA A 20 20.79 -26.34 -18.24
N SER A 21 20.56 -27.64 -18.15
CA SER A 21 20.63 -28.37 -16.89
C SER A 21 22.07 -28.85 -16.75
N SER A 22 22.81 -28.31 -15.79
CA SER A 22 24.05 -28.90 -15.30
C SER A 22 23.94 -29.02 -13.79
N VAL A 23 23.75 -30.27 -13.36
CA VAL A 23 23.81 -30.73 -11.98
C VAL A 23 25.20 -30.45 -11.43
N SER A 24 25.29 -29.68 -10.35
CA SER A 24 26.48 -29.54 -9.52
C SER A 24 26.13 -30.00 -8.11
N THR A 25 26.52 -31.24 -7.81
CA THR A 25 26.57 -31.77 -6.44
C THR A 25 27.68 -31.06 -5.67
N GLY A 26 27.30 -30.10 -4.81
CA GLY A 26 28.19 -29.43 -3.87
C GLY A 26 27.83 -29.82 -2.44
N HIS A 27 28.77 -30.44 -1.73
CA HIS A 27 28.66 -30.77 -0.31
C HIS A 27 28.34 -29.53 0.54
N HIS A 28 27.30 -29.62 1.37
CA HIS A 28 26.96 -28.62 2.37
C HIS A 28 27.98 -28.66 3.52
N HIS A 29 28.94 -27.74 3.50
CA HIS A 29 29.62 -27.31 4.72
C HIS A 29 28.74 -26.30 5.44
N HIS A 30 28.29 -26.66 6.64
CA HIS A 30 27.73 -25.74 7.62
C HIS A 30 28.78 -24.68 7.99
N GLN A 31 28.62 -23.46 7.49
CA GLN A 31 29.22 -22.26 8.10
C GLN A 31 28.11 -21.43 8.72
N ALA A 32 28.18 -21.28 10.04
CA ALA A 32 27.30 -20.46 10.83
C ALA A 32 27.41 -19.00 10.39
N LEU A 33 26.36 -18.45 9.77
CA LEU A 33 26.21 -17.00 9.66
C LEU A 33 25.97 -16.44 11.07
N GLY A 34 26.96 -15.70 11.58
CA GLY A 34 26.85 -14.95 12.82
C GLY A 34 25.66 -13.99 12.78
N SER A 35 24.83 -14.03 13.81
CA SER A 35 23.69 -13.12 13.97
C SER A 35 24.21 -11.69 14.19
N ARG A 36 23.93 -10.81 13.24
CA ARG A 36 23.95 -9.37 13.52
C ARG A 36 22.76 -9.07 14.43
N THR A 37 22.99 -8.36 15.53
CA THR A 37 21.96 -7.98 16.49
C THR A 37 21.03 -6.93 15.87
N ALA A 38 19.72 -7.00 16.16
CA ALA A 38 18.72 -6.03 15.68
C ALA A 38 19.08 -4.57 15.99
N ALA A 39 19.84 -4.34 17.07
CA ALA A 39 20.44 -3.06 17.43
C ALA A 39 21.38 -2.48 16.35
N SER A 40 22.20 -3.32 15.70
CA SER A 40 23.11 -2.89 14.62
C SER A 40 22.38 -2.49 13.33
N GLU A 41 21.14 -2.97 13.13
CA GLU A 41 20.38 -2.78 11.89
C GLU A 41 19.60 -1.47 11.87
N PHE A 42 19.19 -0.97 13.03
CA PHE A 42 18.49 0.29 13.17
C PHE A 42 19.45 1.47 13.40
N ALA A 43 20.68 1.21 13.91
CA ALA A 43 21.75 2.21 14.01
C ALA A 43 22.13 2.83 12.65
N ALA A 44 21.79 2.17 11.54
CA ALA A 44 21.92 2.72 10.19
C ALA A 44 20.98 3.91 9.91
N ARG A 45 20.00 4.22 10.79
CA ARG A 45 19.06 5.34 10.63
C ARG A 45 19.69 6.73 10.77
N GLY A 46 20.92 6.85 11.28
CA GLY A 46 21.49 8.15 11.63
C GLY A 46 22.97 8.37 11.29
N ALA A 47 23.61 7.50 10.51
CA ALA A 47 24.96 7.79 10.03
C ALA A 47 24.87 8.67 8.76
N PRO A 48 25.33 9.93 8.77
CA PRO A 48 25.55 10.68 7.55
C PRO A 48 26.62 9.95 6.75
N GLY A 49 26.25 9.42 5.58
CA GLY A 49 27.14 8.61 4.75
C GLY A 49 26.63 7.18 4.58
N GLY A 50 25.84 6.98 3.53
CA GLY A 50 25.37 5.67 3.09
C GLY A 50 24.34 5.80 1.99
N ALA A 51 24.10 4.72 1.26
CA ALA A 51 23.03 4.65 0.27
C ALA A 51 22.07 3.50 0.59
N VAL A 52 20.80 3.67 0.23
CA VAL A 52 19.81 2.59 0.19
C VAL A 52 19.75 2.06 -1.22
N GLU A 53 19.93 0.75 -1.39
CA GLU A 53 19.68 0.10 -2.66
C GLU A 53 18.26 -0.44 -2.71
N VAL A 54 17.51 -0.06 -3.75
CA VAL A 54 16.14 -0.52 -4.00
C VAL A 54 16.04 -0.91 -5.48
N LEU A 55 15.67 -2.17 -5.75
CA LEU A 55 15.49 -2.70 -7.11
C LEU A 55 16.69 -2.40 -8.05
N GLY A 56 17.92 -2.54 -7.53
CA GLY A 56 19.17 -2.32 -8.28
C GLY A 56 19.57 -0.86 -8.48
N LYS A 57 18.83 0.11 -7.91
CA LYS A 57 19.18 1.53 -7.92
C LYS A 57 19.65 1.98 -6.54
N SER A 58 20.67 2.82 -6.49
CA SER A 58 21.26 3.36 -5.27
C SER A 58 20.75 4.77 -4.99
N TYR A 59 20.28 5.02 -3.77
CA TYR A 59 19.73 6.29 -3.31
C TYR A 59 20.54 6.78 -2.11
N PRO A 60 21.28 7.90 -2.20
CA PRO A 60 22.04 8.44 -1.08
C PRO A 60 21.08 8.84 0.04
N ARG A 61 21.45 8.54 1.28
CA ARG A 61 20.69 8.95 2.46
C ARG A 61 20.97 10.40 2.84
N ASP A 62 19.97 11.08 3.37
CA ASP A 62 20.03 12.44 3.90
C ASP A 62 19.11 12.58 5.12
N ASP A 63 18.90 13.81 5.60
CA ASP A 63 18.10 14.10 6.79
C ASP A 63 16.61 13.72 6.65
N TYR A 64 16.13 13.42 5.44
CA TYR A 64 14.77 12.93 5.18
C TYR A 64 14.65 11.41 5.27
N SER A 65 15.75 10.67 5.11
CA SER A 65 15.75 9.21 5.06
C SER A 65 15.23 8.57 6.35
N ASN A 66 14.18 7.74 6.24
CA ASN A 66 13.58 7.07 7.40
C ASN A 66 13.17 5.60 7.13
N LEU A 67 13.49 5.06 5.95
CA LEU A 67 13.13 3.71 5.54
C LEU A 67 13.79 2.63 6.41
N SER A 68 13.00 1.70 6.93
CA SER A 68 13.50 0.54 7.69
C SER A 68 13.78 -0.66 6.77
N ARG A 69 14.72 -1.52 7.17
CA ARG A 69 15.01 -2.78 6.45
C ARG A 69 13.79 -3.69 6.35
N LYS A 70 12.93 -3.70 7.39
CA LYS A 70 11.70 -4.50 7.43
C LYS A 70 10.68 -4.06 6.38
N VAL A 71 10.55 -2.75 6.15
CA VAL A 71 9.67 -2.23 5.09
C VAL A 71 10.29 -2.48 3.72
N LEU A 72 11.60 -2.24 3.59
CA LEU A 72 12.33 -2.50 2.34
C LEU A 72 12.23 -3.97 1.90
N SER A 73 12.24 -4.93 2.83
CA SER A 73 12.11 -6.36 2.50
C SER A 73 10.72 -6.77 1.98
N ARG A 74 9.73 -5.87 2.03
CA ARG A 74 8.41 -6.08 1.42
C ARG A 74 8.33 -5.57 -0.02
N VAL A 75 9.25 -4.69 -0.44
CA VAL A 75 9.30 -4.16 -1.81
C VAL A 75 9.50 -5.31 -2.79
N GLY A 76 8.64 -5.36 -3.82
CA GLY A 76 8.68 -6.39 -4.86
C GLY A 76 7.96 -7.70 -4.50
N ARG A 77 7.34 -7.80 -3.30
CA ARG A 77 6.50 -8.98 -2.97
C ARG A 77 5.25 -9.05 -3.85
N ASN A 78 4.73 -7.89 -4.27
CA ASN A 78 3.66 -7.71 -5.25
C ASN A 78 2.49 -8.68 -5.06
N LEU A 79 1.89 -8.68 -3.85
CA LEU A 79 0.81 -9.62 -3.49
C LEU A 79 -0.42 -9.45 -4.41
N HIS A 80 -0.62 -8.27 -4.99
CA HIS A 80 -1.65 -8.02 -6.01
C HIS A 80 -1.41 -8.76 -7.32
N ASN A 81 -0.20 -9.25 -7.57
CA ASN A 81 0.18 -10.06 -8.75
C ASN A 81 0.40 -11.54 -8.42
N GLN A 82 0.28 -11.95 -7.16
CA GLN A 82 0.37 -13.35 -6.77
C GLN A 82 -0.95 -14.07 -7.05
N GLN A 83 -0.93 -15.02 -7.98
CA GLN A 83 -2.12 -15.80 -8.36
C GLN A 83 -2.77 -16.47 -7.12
N HIS A 84 -4.11 -16.44 -7.09
CA HIS A 84 -4.95 -16.93 -5.97
C HIS A 84 -4.79 -16.17 -4.65
N HIS A 85 -3.99 -15.12 -4.58
CA HIS A 85 -4.00 -14.23 -3.42
C HIS A 85 -5.34 -13.46 -3.37
N PRO A 86 -5.95 -13.23 -2.20
CA PRO A 86 -7.21 -12.47 -2.11
C PRO A 86 -7.15 -11.07 -2.73
N LEU A 87 -6.00 -10.39 -2.67
CA LEU A 87 -5.81 -9.08 -3.30
C LEU A 87 -5.76 -9.19 -4.84
N TRP A 88 -5.12 -10.25 -5.36
CA TRP A 88 -5.14 -10.57 -6.79
C TRP A 88 -6.55 -10.89 -7.27
N LEU A 89 -7.34 -11.64 -6.49
CA LEU A 89 -8.74 -11.93 -6.84
C LEU A 89 -9.57 -10.65 -7.01
N ILE A 90 -9.46 -9.70 -6.08
CA ILE A 90 -10.19 -8.42 -6.20
C ILE A 90 -9.70 -7.64 -7.41
N LYS A 91 -8.39 -7.56 -7.63
CA LYS A 91 -7.80 -6.92 -8.81
C LYS A 91 -8.39 -7.50 -10.11
N GLU A 92 -8.43 -8.82 -10.25
CA GLU A 92 -8.96 -9.46 -11.46
C GLU A 92 -10.47 -9.25 -11.63
N ARG A 93 -11.26 -9.25 -10.54
CA ARG A 93 -12.69 -8.92 -10.60
C ARG A 93 -12.93 -7.47 -11.02
N VAL A 94 -12.11 -6.53 -10.54
CA VAL A 94 -12.19 -5.13 -10.96
C VAL A 94 -11.81 -5.00 -12.45
N LYS A 95 -10.74 -5.65 -12.90
CA LYS A 95 -10.35 -5.69 -14.32
C LYS A 95 -11.48 -6.26 -15.17
N GLU A 96 -12.08 -7.37 -14.76
CA GLU A 96 -13.21 -7.98 -15.45
C GLU A 96 -14.40 -7.02 -15.56
N HIS A 97 -14.73 -6.28 -14.50
CA HIS A 97 -15.76 -5.26 -14.52
C HIS A 97 -15.51 -4.21 -15.61
N PHE A 98 -14.31 -3.61 -15.63
CA PHE A 98 -13.99 -2.58 -16.61
C PHE A 98 -13.91 -3.11 -18.03
N TYR A 99 -13.49 -4.36 -18.24
CA TYR A 99 -13.45 -4.97 -19.57
C TYR A 99 -14.83 -5.42 -20.09
N LYS A 100 -15.70 -5.95 -19.23
CA LYS A 100 -16.96 -6.58 -19.66
C LYS A 100 -18.21 -5.73 -19.42
N GLN A 101 -18.22 -4.90 -18.37
CA GLN A 101 -19.43 -4.27 -17.85
C GLN A 101 -19.41 -2.74 -17.94
N TYR A 102 -18.24 -2.13 -18.04
CA TYR A 102 -18.16 -0.69 -18.31
C TYR A 102 -18.57 -0.44 -19.76
N VAL A 103 -19.64 0.34 -19.95
CA VAL A 103 -20.15 0.73 -21.27
C VAL A 103 -20.15 2.24 -21.35
N GLY A 104 -19.23 2.79 -22.15
CA GLY A 104 -19.26 4.20 -22.54
C GLY A 104 -20.28 4.43 -23.66
N ARG A 105 -20.77 5.67 -23.78
CA ARG A 105 -21.77 6.02 -24.81
C ARG A 105 -21.27 5.84 -26.24
N PHE A 106 -19.95 5.98 -26.46
CA PHE A 106 -19.29 5.82 -27.76
C PHE A 106 -18.52 4.49 -27.86
N GLY A 107 -18.84 3.53 -26.99
CA GLY A 107 -18.14 2.25 -26.85
C GLY A 107 -17.42 2.11 -25.49
N THR A 108 -17.03 0.89 -25.13
CA THR A 108 -16.20 0.66 -23.94
C THR A 108 -14.79 1.18 -24.20
N PRO A 109 -14.32 2.22 -23.50
CA PRO A 109 -12.92 2.60 -23.56
C PRO A 109 -12.05 1.47 -23.05
N LEU A 110 -10.93 1.25 -23.73
CA LEU A 110 -9.95 0.27 -23.31
C LEU A 110 -9.19 0.81 -22.09
N PHE A 111 -9.52 0.32 -20.90
CA PHE A 111 -8.72 0.59 -19.71
C PHE A 111 -7.39 -0.15 -19.81
N SER A 112 -6.31 0.61 -19.99
CA SER A 112 -4.94 0.07 -19.91
C SER A 112 -4.60 -0.20 -18.45
N VAL A 113 -4.04 -1.37 -18.13
CA VAL A 113 -3.78 -1.78 -16.74
C VAL A 113 -2.28 -1.76 -16.47
N TYR A 114 -1.88 -1.03 -15.42
CA TYR A 114 -0.50 -0.91 -14.97
C TYR A 114 -0.36 -1.48 -13.56
N GLU A 115 0.30 -2.64 -13.44
CA GLU A 115 0.40 -3.38 -12.17
C GLU A 115 1.84 -3.67 -11.71
N ASP A 116 2.84 -3.23 -12.48
CA ASP A 116 4.27 -3.51 -12.25
C ASP A 116 5.13 -2.25 -12.09
N PHE A 117 4.52 -1.10 -11.81
CA PHE A 117 5.28 0.12 -11.55
C PHE A 117 6.09 0.01 -10.26
N SER A 118 7.35 0.44 -10.34
CA SER A 118 8.20 0.58 -9.16
C SER A 118 7.50 1.45 -8.11
N PRO A 119 7.48 1.03 -6.83
CA PRO A 119 6.94 1.86 -5.76
C PRO A 119 7.83 3.06 -5.44
N VAL A 120 9.06 3.13 -5.96
CA VAL A 120 9.93 4.29 -5.79
C VAL A 120 9.50 5.39 -6.74
N VAL A 121 9.07 6.52 -6.18
CA VAL A 121 8.64 7.72 -6.90
C VAL A 121 9.39 8.93 -6.38
N THR A 122 9.43 9.99 -7.18
CA THR A 122 9.86 11.31 -6.72
C THR A 122 8.81 11.93 -5.80
N THR A 123 9.24 12.84 -4.93
CA THR A 123 8.31 13.67 -4.13
C THR A 123 7.38 14.49 -5.02
N TRP A 124 7.88 14.91 -6.20
CA TRP A 124 7.07 15.60 -7.20
C TRP A 124 5.91 14.73 -7.72
N GLN A 125 6.19 13.49 -8.11
CA GLN A 125 5.15 12.54 -8.54
C GLN A 125 4.11 12.32 -7.44
N ASN A 126 4.55 12.05 -6.21
CA ASN A 126 3.63 11.73 -5.12
C ASN A 126 2.83 12.93 -4.60
N PHE A 127 3.32 14.17 -4.77
CA PHE A 127 2.67 15.34 -4.18
C PHE A 127 2.44 16.49 -5.15
N ASP A 128 3.51 17.06 -5.71
CA ASP A 128 3.44 18.29 -6.49
C ASP A 128 2.62 18.15 -7.78
N SER A 129 2.73 17.00 -8.45
CA SER A 129 1.95 16.65 -9.64
C SER A 129 0.43 16.59 -9.38
N LEU A 130 0.05 16.37 -8.11
CA LEU A 130 -1.32 16.31 -7.62
C LEU A 130 -1.76 17.61 -6.94
N LEU A 131 -0.98 18.69 -7.08
CA LEU A 131 -1.24 20.01 -6.52
C LEU A 131 -1.29 20.02 -4.98
N ILE A 132 -0.64 19.06 -4.33
CA ILE A 132 -0.53 19.03 -2.86
C ILE A 132 0.46 20.13 -2.44
N PRO A 133 0.11 21.09 -1.56
CA PRO A 133 1.02 22.15 -1.14
C PRO A 133 2.28 21.65 -0.42
N ALA A 134 3.36 22.45 -0.45
CA ALA A 134 4.65 22.10 0.17
C ALA A 134 4.59 21.98 1.70
N ASP A 135 3.68 22.72 2.35
CA ASP A 135 3.42 22.72 3.79
C ASP A 135 2.30 21.74 4.19
N HIS A 136 1.75 20.97 3.25
CA HIS A 136 0.63 20.08 3.51
C HIS A 136 1.02 18.97 4.50
N PRO A 137 0.18 18.66 5.52
CA PRO A 137 0.49 17.65 6.52
C PRO A 137 0.83 16.26 5.95
N SER A 138 0.26 15.89 4.80
CA SER A 138 0.57 14.60 4.16
C SER A 138 2.03 14.44 3.73
N ARG A 139 2.84 15.51 3.71
CA ARG A 139 4.27 15.46 3.38
C ARG A 139 5.15 15.16 4.59
N LYS A 140 4.60 15.13 5.81
CA LYS A 140 5.36 14.91 7.05
C LYS A 140 6.22 13.65 6.96
N LYS A 141 7.47 13.75 7.43
CA LYS A 141 8.37 12.60 7.63
C LYS A 141 7.77 11.53 8.55
N GLY A 142 6.91 11.97 9.48
CA GLY A 142 6.18 11.09 10.39
C GLY A 142 5.29 10.07 9.66
N ASP A 143 4.77 10.41 8.47
CA ASP A 143 3.67 9.65 7.84
C ASP A 143 4.09 8.90 6.57
N ASN A 144 5.30 9.17 6.05
CA ASN A 144 5.79 8.64 4.78
C ASN A 144 7.16 8.00 4.91
N TYR A 145 7.45 7.02 4.04
CA TYR A 145 8.77 6.40 3.93
C TYR A 145 9.62 7.07 2.84
N TYR A 146 10.49 7.98 3.24
CA TYR A 146 11.42 8.68 2.37
C TYR A 146 12.73 7.88 2.24
N LEU A 147 13.19 7.73 0.99
CA LEU A 147 14.54 7.26 0.70
C LEU A 147 15.54 8.40 0.94
N ASN A 148 15.18 9.60 0.50
CA ASN A 148 15.87 10.88 0.74
C ASN A 148 14.92 12.05 0.43
N GLY A 149 15.40 13.29 0.43
CA GLY A 149 14.59 14.49 0.18
C GLY A 149 13.94 14.58 -1.21
N THR A 150 14.33 13.72 -2.16
CA THR A 150 13.83 13.72 -3.53
C THR A 150 13.01 12.47 -3.89
N HIS A 151 13.22 11.36 -3.21
CA HIS A 151 12.60 10.07 -3.51
C HIS A 151 11.96 9.42 -2.28
N MET A 152 10.83 8.76 -2.50
CA MET A 152 10.08 8.05 -1.47
C MET A 152 9.45 6.78 -2.02
N LEU A 153 9.00 5.90 -1.12
CA LEU A 153 8.03 4.89 -1.49
C LEU A 153 6.65 5.56 -1.58
N ARG A 154 5.94 5.37 -2.69
CA ARG A 154 4.65 6.02 -2.97
C ARG A 154 3.66 5.78 -1.83
N ALA A 155 3.00 6.85 -1.37
CA ALA A 155 1.98 6.77 -0.32
C ALA A 155 0.59 6.44 -0.89
N HIS A 156 0.43 6.55 -2.21
CA HIS A 156 -0.77 6.20 -2.95
C HIS A 156 -0.47 5.94 -4.44
N THR A 157 -1.32 5.17 -5.12
CA THR A 157 -1.21 4.91 -6.56
C THR A 157 -1.38 6.17 -7.41
N SER A 158 -1.97 7.25 -6.85
CA SER A 158 -2.17 8.51 -7.57
C SER A 158 -0.88 9.20 -7.97
N ALA A 159 0.25 8.80 -7.39
CA ALA A 159 1.57 9.26 -7.79
C ALA A 159 1.88 8.99 -9.28
N HIS A 160 1.11 8.11 -9.94
CA HIS A 160 1.27 7.77 -11.35
C HIS A 160 0.23 8.44 -12.27
N GLN A 161 -0.72 9.23 -11.73
CA GLN A 161 -1.76 9.86 -12.55
C GLN A 161 -1.15 10.79 -13.60
N TYR A 162 -0.27 11.70 -13.17
CA TYR A 162 0.32 12.69 -14.08
C TYR A 162 1.07 12.01 -15.22
N ASP A 163 1.94 11.05 -14.93
CA ASP A 163 2.77 10.39 -15.94
C ASP A 163 1.92 9.68 -17.01
N LEU A 164 0.85 9.00 -16.59
CA LEU A 164 -0.07 8.29 -17.49
C LEU A 164 -0.96 9.24 -18.30
N LEU A 165 -1.44 10.32 -17.68
CA LEU A 165 -2.18 11.38 -18.37
C LEU A 165 -1.28 12.09 -19.39
N HIS A 166 -0.04 12.39 -19.02
CA HIS A 166 0.95 13.03 -19.88
C HIS A 166 1.37 12.13 -21.05
N ALA A 167 1.31 10.80 -20.86
CA ALA A 167 1.47 9.82 -21.94
C ALA A 167 0.25 9.74 -22.90
N GLY A 168 -0.82 10.51 -22.66
CA GLY A 168 -1.99 10.61 -23.53
C GLY A 168 -3.05 9.53 -23.29
N LEU A 169 -3.10 8.93 -22.10
CA LEU A 169 -4.11 7.93 -21.78
C LEU A 169 -5.40 8.56 -21.23
N ASP A 170 -6.52 8.22 -21.85
CA ASP A 170 -7.86 8.66 -21.43
C ASP A 170 -8.57 7.66 -20.51
N ALA A 171 -8.07 6.43 -20.38
CA ALA A 171 -8.60 5.41 -19.47
C ALA A 171 -7.51 4.44 -19.02
N PHE A 172 -7.27 4.36 -17.72
CA PHE A 172 -6.29 3.44 -17.18
C PHE A 172 -6.61 3.01 -15.75
N LEU A 173 -6.13 1.83 -15.39
CA LEU A 173 -6.09 1.32 -14.02
C LEU A 173 -4.64 1.23 -13.54
N VAL A 174 -4.38 1.65 -12.30
CA VAL A 174 -3.08 1.45 -11.65
C VAL A 174 -3.28 0.59 -10.42
N VAL A 175 -2.48 -0.46 -10.28
CA VAL A 175 -2.56 -1.36 -9.13
C VAL A 175 -1.17 -1.53 -8.54
N GLY A 176 -1.05 -1.36 -7.22
CA GLY A 176 0.25 -1.54 -6.59
C GLY A 176 0.25 -1.43 -5.08
N ASP A 177 1.34 -1.90 -4.51
CA ASP A 177 1.74 -1.69 -3.13
C ASP A 177 2.05 -0.21 -2.87
N VAL A 178 1.57 0.33 -1.76
CA VAL A 178 1.75 1.68 -1.27
C VAL A 178 2.19 1.65 0.19
N TYR A 179 2.88 2.69 0.63
CA TYR A 179 3.70 2.67 1.84
C TYR A 179 3.38 3.85 2.74
N ARG A 180 2.97 3.59 3.99
CA ARG A 180 2.64 4.63 4.97
C ARG A 180 3.16 4.28 6.36
N ARG A 181 3.63 5.29 7.07
CA ARG A 181 3.96 5.19 8.50
C ARG A 181 2.68 5.49 9.27
N ASP A 182 2.28 4.55 10.11
CA ASP A 182 0.98 4.59 10.79
C ASP A 182 1.02 3.68 12.02
N GLN A 183 -0.05 3.74 12.82
CA GLN A 183 -0.25 2.93 14.03
C GLN A 183 -0.22 1.41 13.76
N ILE A 184 -0.11 0.63 14.84
CA ILE A 184 -0.13 -0.85 14.78
C ILE A 184 -1.44 -1.34 15.37
N ASP A 185 -2.30 -1.85 14.50
CA ASP A 185 -3.54 -2.54 14.85
C ASP A 185 -3.92 -3.52 13.71
N SER A 186 -5.09 -4.15 13.81
CA SER A 186 -5.56 -5.14 12.83
C SER A 186 -6.00 -4.53 11.48
N GLN A 187 -6.04 -3.21 11.34
CA GLN A 187 -6.45 -2.47 10.14
C GLN A 187 -5.30 -1.70 9.47
N HIS A 188 -4.17 -1.51 10.15
CA HIS A 188 -3.02 -0.74 9.67
C HIS A 188 -1.78 -1.61 9.53
N TYR A 189 -1.21 -1.61 8.31
CA TYR A 189 0.06 -2.27 7.99
C TYR A 189 0.93 -1.29 7.19
N PRO A 190 2.27 -1.29 7.35
CA PRO A 190 3.15 -0.32 6.68
C PRO A 190 3.12 -0.39 5.15
N VAL A 191 2.68 -1.53 4.61
CA VAL A 191 2.55 -1.81 3.19
C VAL A 191 1.17 -2.37 2.94
N PHE A 192 0.39 -1.72 2.08
CA PHE A 192 -0.93 -2.17 1.66
C PHE A 192 -1.11 -1.86 0.17
N HIS A 193 -2.21 -2.25 -0.45
CA HIS A 193 -2.36 -2.17 -1.90
C HIS A 193 -3.54 -1.28 -2.27
N GLN A 194 -3.34 -0.49 -3.32
CA GLN A 194 -4.40 0.32 -3.91
C GLN A 194 -4.67 -0.08 -5.35
N LEU A 195 -5.92 0.11 -5.75
CA LEU A 195 -6.33 0.16 -7.14
C LEU A 195 -6.90 1.56 -7.43
N GLU A 196 -6.36 2.14 -8.49
CA GLU A 196 -6.77 3.41 -9.06
C GLU A 196 -7.43 3.20 -10.40
N GLY A 197 -8.45 3.99 -10.70
CA GLY A 197 -9.01 4.09 -12.04
C GLY A 197 -9.15 5.56 -12.42
N VAL A 198 -8.67 5.89 -13.61
CA VAL A 198 -8.78 7.24 -14.19
C VAL A 198 -9.53 7.14 -15.51
N ARG A 199 -10.47 8.06 -15.72
CA ARG A 199 -11.23 8.20 -16.95
C ARG A 199 -11.37 9.68 -17.32
N LEU A 200 -10.94 10.03 -18.53
CA LEU A 200 -11.18 11.34 -19.13
C LEU A 200 -12.38 11.27 -20.08
N PHE A 201 -13.02 12.42 -20.27
CA PHE A 201 -14.12 12.60 -21.19
C PHE A 201 -13.84 13.81 -22.06
N SER A 202 -14.00 13.64 -23.37
CA SER A 202 -14.09 14.78 -24.28
C SER A 202 -15.39 15.55 -24.05
N LYS A 203 -15.43 16.80 -24.55
CA LYS A 203 -16.64 17.64 -24.52
C LYS A 203 -17.84 16.92 -25.13
N HIS A 204 -17.65 16.33 -26.31
CA HIS A 204 -18.70 15.63 -27.03
C HIS A 204 -19.17 14.38 -26.27
N GLU A 205 -18.26 13.64 -25.65
CA GLU A 205 -18.63 12.48 -24.83
C GLU A 205 -19.45 12.85 -23.60
N LEU A 206 -19.00 13.88 -22.86
CA LEU A 206 -19.61 14.27 -21.60
C LEU A 206 -21.02 14.85 -21.80
N PHE A 207 -21.20 15.66 -22.86
CA PHE A 207 -22.46 16.36 -23.11
C PHE A 207 -23.40 15.69 -24.12
N ALA A 208 -23.05 14.53 -24.70
CA ALA A 208 -23.83 13.84 -25.74
C ALA A 208 -25.32 13.59 -25.39
N GLY A 209 -25.67 13.53 -24.10
CA GLY A 209 -27.04 13.31 -23.62
C GLY A 209 -27.80 14.58 -23.22
N MET A 210 -27.20 15.77 -23.34
CA MET A 210 -27.80 17.01 -22.88
C MET A 210 -28.48 17.77 -24.02
N LYS A 211 -29.64 18.36 -23.71
CA LYS A 211 -30.27 19.34 -24.60
C LYS A 211 -29.34 20.54 -24.75
N ASP A 212 -28.97 20.86 -25.98
CA ASP A 212 -28.01 21.92 -26.32
C ASP A 212 -26.57 21.67 -25.79
N GLY A 213 -26.15 20.41 -25.65
CA GLY A 213 -24.81 20.06 -25.13
C GLY A 213 -23.62 20.63 -25.93
N GLU A 214 -23.81 20.93 -27.21
CA GLU A 214 -22.76 21.52 -28.07
C GLU A 214 -22.40 22.96 -27.66
N SER A 215 -23.32 23.69 -27.01
CA SER A 215 -23.06 25.06 -26.52
C SER A 215 -22.29 25.07 -25.19
N LEU A 216 -22.31 23.95 -24.44
CA LEU A 216 -21.64 23.83 -23.15
C LEU A 216 -20.12 23.73 -23.29
N GLN A 217 -19.39 24.13 -22.24
CA GLN A 217 -17.92 24.07 -22.21
C GLN A 217 -17.48 23.22 -21.03
N LEU A 218 -16.33 22.54 -21.16
CA LEU A 218 -15.71 21.83 -20.03
C LEU A 218 -15.06 22.79 -19.05
N PHE A 219 -14.49 23.89 -19.58
CA PHE A 219 -13.63 24.79 -18.83
C PHE A 219 -14.13 26.24 -18.88
N GLU A 220 -13.89 26.96 -17.80
CA GLU A 220 -14.17 28.40 -17.64
C GLU A 220 -13.11 29.04 -16.74
N GLN A 221 -13.00 30.37 -16.75
CA GLN A 221 -12.22 31.08 -15.76
C GLN A 221 -13.13 31.52 -14.61
N SER A 222 -12.91 30.95 -13.43
CA SER A 222 -13.73 31.20 -12.26
C SER A 222 -12.91 31.11 -10.97
N SER A 223 -13.56 31.23 -9.82
CA SER A 223 -12.94 30.94 -8.53
C SER A 223 -13.16 29.48 -8.11
N ARG A 224 -12.19 28.92 -7.38
CA ARG A 224 -12.33 27.64 -6.71
C ARG A 224 -13.48 27.69 -5.70
N SER A 225 -14.28 26.64 -5.65
CA SER A 225 -15.35 26.46 -4.66
C SER A 225 -15.30 25.05 -4.06
N ALA A 226 -16.19 24.77 -3.10
CA ALA A 226 -16.34 23.42 -2.55
C ALA A 226 -16.78 22.36 -3.57
N TYR A 227 -17.34 22.79 -4.72
CA TYR A 227 -17.96 21.92 -5.71
C TYR A 227 -17.19 21.85 -7.03
N LYS A 228 -16.22 22.74 -7.26
CA LYS A 228 -15.43 22.78 -8.50
C LYS A 228 -14.09 23.48 -8.35
N GLN A 229 -13.14 23.06 -9.18
CA GLN A 229 -11.89 23.79 -9.40
C GLN A 229 -12.16 25.06 -10.24
N GLU A 230 -11.28 26.04 -10.09
CA GLU A 230 -11.29 27.36 -10.72
C GLU A 230 -11.40 27.32 -12.25
N THR A 231 -10.96 26.24 -12.89
CA THR A 231 -10.93 26.08 -14.35
C THR A 231 -12.12 25.31 -14.93
N HIS A 232 -12.98 24.69 -14.12
CA HIS A 232 -14.03 23.79 -14.61
C HIS A 232 -15.41 24.44 -14.53
N THR A 233 -16.29 24.15 -15.50
CA THR A 233 -17.70 24.54 -15.43
C THR A 233 -18.47 23.68 -14.43
N MET A 234 -19.57 24.20 -13.88
CA MET A 234 -20.38 23.46 -12.91
C MET A 234 -21.10 22.27 -13.57
N GLU A 235 -21.51 22.44 -14.83
CA GLU A 235 -22.17 21.44 -15.66
C GLU A 235 -21.24 20.24 -15.88
N ALA A 236 -20.00 20.48 -16.31
CA ALA A 236 -19.02 19.41 -16.51
C ALA A 236 -18.75 18.67 -15.20
N MET A 237 -18.54 19.39 -14.09
CA MET A 237 -18.29 18.79 -12.78
C MET A 237 -19.43 17.89 -12.32
N LYS A 238 -20.68 18.34 -12.43
CA LYS A 238 -21.84 17.53 -12.02
C LYS A 238 -22.00 16.26 -12.85
N LEU A 239 -21.68 16.31 -14.14
CA LEU A 239 -21.74 15.13 -15.02
C LEU A 239 -20.63 14.14 -14.70
N VAL A 240 -19.40 14.62 -14.49
CA VAL A 240 -18.28 13.77 -14.07
C VAL A 240 -18.53 13.16 -12.70
N GLU A 241 -19.06 13.93 -11.74
CA GLU A 241 -19.47 13.44 -10.42
C GLU A 241 -20.53 12.34 -10.54
N PHE A 242 -21.54 12.56 -11.38
CA PHE A 242 -22.59 11.58 -11.63
C PHE A 242 -22.04 10.30 -12.26
N ASP A 243 -21.18 10.41 -13.28
CA ASP A 243 -20.53 9.26 -13.91
C ASP A 243 -19.67 8.49 -12.92
N LEU A 244 -18.82 9.18 -12.15
CA LEU A 244 -17.98 8.59 -11.12
C LEU A 244 -18.83 7.83 -10.09
N LYS A 245 -19.93 8.45 -9.61
CA LYS A 245 -20.85 7.82 -8.67
C LYS A 245 -21.47 6.55 -9.26
N GLN A 246 -21.95 6.59 -10.50
CA GLN A 246 -22.53 5.42 -11.18
C GLN A 246 -21.48 4.32 -11.37
N THR A 247 -20.28 4.67 -11.80
CA THR A 247 -19.16 3.74 -12.00
C THR A 247 -18.79 3.04 -10.70
N LEU A 248 -18.63 3.80 -9.60
CA LEU A 248 -18.32 3.24 -8.29
C LEU A 248 -19.47 2.37 -7.76
N THR A 249 -20.73 2.79 -7.91
CA THR A 249 -21.89 1.99 -7.51
C THR A 249 -21.92 0.65 -8.26
N ARG A 250 -21.76 0.66 -9.59
CA ARG A 250 -21.74 -0.55 -10.40
C ARG A 250 -20.57 -1.48 -10.06
N LEU A 251 -19.41 -0.90 -9.79
CA LEU A 251 -18.23 -1.66 -9.36
C LEU A 251 -18.47 -2.34 -8.01
N VAL A 252 -19.02 -1.60 -7.04
CA VAL A 252 -19.37 -2.15 -5.72
C VAL A 252 -20.42 -3.24 -5.86
N THR A 253 -21.48 -3.03 -6.65
CA THR A 253 -22.49 -4.07 -6.93
C THR A 253 -21.87 -5.29 -7.61
N HIS A 254 -20.91 -5.12 -8.51
CA HIS A 254 -20.21 -6.24 -9.15
C HIS A 254 -19.34 -7.04 -8.17
N ILE A 255 -18.67 -6.35 -7.23
CA ILE A 255 -17.77 -6.98 -6.25
C ILE A 255 -18.57 -7.65 -5.11
N PHE A 256 -19.55 -6.95 -4.55
CA PHE A 256 -20.29 -7.37 -3.36
C PHE A 256 -21.65 -8.01 -3.67
N GLY A 257 -22.11 -7.96 -4.92
CA GLY A 257 -23.48 -8.30 -5.31
C GLY A 257 -24.47 -7.16 -5.04
N ASP A 258 -25.75 -7.39 -5.32
CA ASP A 258 -26.85 -6.53 -4.86
C ASP A 258 -26.95 -6.65 -3.34
N ALA A 259 -26.08 -5.93 -2.62
CA ALA A 259 -26.23 -5.76 -1.20
C ALA A 259 -27.55 -5.01 -0.99
N GLY A 260 -28.51 -5.61 -0.29
CA GLY A 260 -29.79 -5.02 0.10
C GLY A 260 -29.68 -3.79 1.02
N ALA A 261 -28.72 -2.92 0.77
CA ALA A 261 -28.54 -1.62 1.40
C ALA A 261 -29.58 -0.64 0.85
N GLN A 262 -30.86 -0.88 1.19
CA GLN A 262 -31.94 0.07 0.91
C GLN A 262 -31.78 1.36 1.73
N ASP A 263 -31.01 1.31 2.84
CA ASP A 263 -30.93 2.39 3.83
C ASP A 263 -29.50 2.91 4.13
N ARG A 264 -28.48 2.64 3.28
CA ARG A 264 -27.11 3.16 3.49
C ARG A 264 -26.48 3.70 2.20
N ILE A 265 -25.72 4.79 2.32
CA ILE A 265 -25.00 5.47 1.22
C ILE A 265 -23.52 5.69 1.59
N GLY A 266 -22.59 5.56 0.62
CA GLY A 266 -21.15 5.83 0.80
C GLY A 266 -20.42 6.09 -0.53
N TRP A 267 -19.23 6.68 -0.48
CA TRP A 267 -18.34 6.92 -1.64
C TRP A 267 -16.86 6.68 -1.26
N ALA A 268 -16.03 6.28 -2.25
CA ALA A 268 -14.56 6.23 -2.17
C ALA A 268 -13.95 6.18 -3.58
N PHE A 269 -12.79 6.81 -3.83
CA PHE A 269 -11.90 6.37 -4.93
C PHE A 269 -10.44 6.50 -4.52
N GLY A 270 -9.61 5.60 -5.05
CA GLY A 270 -8.42 5.06 -4.37
C GLY A 270 -8.83 3.83 -3.54
N LEU A 271 -9.11 2.71 -4.21
CA LEU A 271 -9.65 1.52 -3.56
C LEU A 271 -8.54 0.80 -2.80
N GLY A 272 -8.59 0.84 -1.46
CA GLY A 272 -7.72 0.00 -0.63
C GLY A 272 -8.13 -1.46 -0.74
N LEU A 273 -7.30 -2.28 -1.40
CA LEU A 273 -7.62 -3.67 -1.70
C LEU A 273 -7.81 -4.50 -0.42
N GLU A 274 -7.00 -4.27 0.61
CA GLU A 274 -7.12 -4.94 1.91
C GLU A 274 -8.45 -4.62 2.58
N ARG A 275 -8.90 -3.35 2.57
CA ARG A 275 -10.19 -2.98 3.19
C ARG A 275 -11.36 -3.66 2.49
N ILE A 276 -11.32 -3.73 1.16
CA ILE A 276 -12.32 -4.45 0.38
C ILE A 276 -12.25 -5.95 0.69
N ALA A 277 -11.06 -6.55 0.69
CA ALA A 277 -10.87 -7.97 0.99
C ALA A 277 -11.34 -8.35 2.39
N MET A 278 -11.02 -7.54 3.40
CA MET A 278 -11.44 -7.76 4.78
C MET A 278 -12.96 -7.74 4.91
N ALA A 279 -13.64 -6.78 4.26
CA ALA A 279 -15.10 -6.70 4.28
C ALA A 279 -15.78 -7.78 3.44
N LEU A 280 -15.24 -8.09 2.25
CA LEU A 280 -15.84 -9.03 1.32
C LEU A 280 -15.70 -10.47 1.83
N TYR A 281 -14.50 -10.83 2.26
CA TYR A 281 -14.14 -12.19 2.64
C TYR A 281 -14.21 -12.45 4.15
N ASP A 282 -14.57 -11.45 4.97
CA ASP A 282 -14.58 -11.51 6.45
C ASP A 282 -13.19 -11.82 7.06
N ILE A 283 -12.13 -11.25 6.48
CA ILE A 283 -10.75 -11.38 7.00
C ILE A 283 -10.57 -10.42 8.19
N PRO A 284 -10.26 -10.91 9.40
CA PRO A 284 -10.32 -10.09 10.62
C PRO A 284 -9.07 -9.23 10.89
N ASP A 285 -7.96 -9.52 10.22
CA ASP A 285 -6.66 -8.90 10.50
C ASP A 285 -5.83 -8.78 9.23
N ILE A 286 -5.35 -7.56 8.94
CA ILE A 286 -4.55 -7.24 7.75
C ILE A 286 -3.24 -8.05 7.66
N ARG A 287 -2.69 -8.52 8.79
CA ARG A 287 -1.46 -9.33 8.79
C ARG A 287 -1.63 -10.67 8.08
N LEU A 288 -2.86 -11.18 7.96
CA LEU A 288 -3.14 -12.44 7.24
C LEU A 288 -2.78 -12.38 5.76
N PHE A 289 -2.86 -11.20 5.11
CA PHE A 289 -2.42 -11.04 3.72
C PHE A 289 -0.92 -11.29 3.53
N TRP A 290 -0.13 -11.18 4.61
CA TRP A 290 1.31 -11.37 4.58
C TRP A 290 1.74 -12.73 5.15
N SER A 291 0.78 -13.57 5.54
CA SER A 291 1.02 -14.93 6.06
C SER A 291 1.29 -15.91 4.93
N GLU A 292 2.19 -16.85 5.17
CA GLU A 292 2.47 -17.99 4.28
C GLU A 292 1.72 -19.26 4.73
N ASP A 293 0.78 -19.13 5.68
CA ASP A 293 -0.01 -20.23 6.20
C ASP A 293 -0.98 -20.76 5.13
N GLU A 294 -0.76 -22.00 4.71
CA GLU A 294 -1.61 -22.70 3.76
C GLU A 294 -3.07 -22.82 4.25
N ARG A 295 -3.34 -22.79 5.56
CA ARG A 295 -4.71 -22.76 6.10
C ARG A 295 -5.46 -21.49 5.68
N PHE A 296 -4.76 -20.38 5.48
CA PHE A 296 -5.31 -19.13 4.93
C PHE A 296 -5.29 -19.17 3.39
N LEU A 297 -4.12 -19.36 2.78
CA LEU A 297 -3.94 -19.21 1.34
C LEU A 297 -4.81 -20.16 0.50
N LYS A 298 -4.98 -21.41 0.94
CA LYS A 298 -5.75 -22.40 0.17
C LYS A 298 -7.24 -22.04 0.03
N GLN A 299 -7.79 -21.21 0.92
CA GLN A 299 -9.20 -20.83 0.89
C GLN A 299 -9.54 -19.91 -0.30
N PHE A 300 -8.53 -19.28 -0.90
CA PHE A 300 -8.66 -18.37 -2.05
C PHE A 300 -8.23 -19.02 -3.38
N ARG A 301 -7.84 -20.30 -3.36
CA ARG A 301 -7.59 -21.09 -4.58
C ARG A 301 -8.92 -21.55 -5.18
N VAL A 302 -9.56 -20.64 -5.89
CA VAL A 302 -10.85 -20.83 -6.55
C VAL A 302 -10.69 -21.08 -8.05
N SER A 303 -11.66 -21.78 -8.66
CA SER A 303 -11.71 -22.01 -10.10
C SER A 303 -12.23 -20.81 -10.89
N ASP A 304 -13.06 -19.98 -10.26
CA ASP A 304 -13.64 -18.76 -10.83
C ASP A 304 -13.38 -17.58 -9.88
N ILE A 305 -12.88 -16.47 -10.41
CA ILE A 305 -12.59 -15.25 -9.65
C ILE A 305 -13.84 -14.65 -9.00
N ASN A 306 -15.04 -14.95 -9.50
CA ASN A 306 -16.32 -14.48 -8.98
C ASN A 306 -16.95 -15.43 -7.94
N GLN A 307 -16.28 -16.54 -7.61
CA GLN A 307 -16.74 -17.42 -6.55
C GLN A 307 -16.87 -16.64 -5.23
N ASN A 308 -18.03 -16.73 -4.58
CA ASN A 308 -18.24 -16.10 -3.29
C ASN A 308 -17.46 -16.86 -2.21
N VAL A 309 -16.28 -16.35 -1.86
CA VAL A 309 -15.42 -16.91 -0.81
C VAL A 309 -15.77 -16.24 0.52
N LYS A 310 -15.96 -17.05 1.56
CA LYS A 310 -16.04 -16.57 2.95
C LYS A 310 -14.93 -17.23 3.76
N PHE A 311 -13.97 -16.42 4.20
CA PHE A 311 -12.85 -16.89 5.00
C PHE A 311 -13.38 -17.56 6.27
N GLN A 312 -12.90 -18.78 6.51
CA GLN A 312 -13.13 -19.48 7.77
C GLN A 312 -12.01 -19.10 8.74
N PRO A 313 -12.32 -18.37 9.83
CA PRO A 313 -11.32 -17.90 10.77
C PRO A 313 -10.49 -19.05 11.36
N LEU A 314 -9.19 -18.83 11.48
CA LEU A 314 -8.31 -19.73 12.21
C LEU A 314 -8.54 -19.55 13.72
N SER A 315 -8.31 -20.62 14.49
CA SER A 315 -8.42 -20.57 15.96
C SER A 315 -7.57 -19.43 16.53
N LYS A 316 -8.19 -18.55 17.32
CA LYS A 316 -7.47 -17.45 17.98
C LYS A 316 -6.54 -18.00 19.06
N TYR A 317 -5.27 -17.62 18.98
CA TYR A 317 -4.28 -17.94 20.00
C TYR A 317 -4.33 -16.91 21.15
N PRO A 318 -4.01 -17.29 22.39
CA PRO A 318 -4.04 -16.37 23.53
C PRO A 318 -3.01 -15.24 23.33
N ALA A 319 -3.37 -14.02 23.78
CA ALA A 319 -2.47 -12.88 23.75
C ALA A 319 -1.62 -12.80 25.03
N VAL A 320 -0.45 -12.18 24.90
CA VAL A 320 0.38 -11.71 26.01
C VAL A 320 0.45 -10.19 25.91
N ILE A 321 0.29 -9.49 27.03
CA ILE A 321 0.24 -8.02 27.06
C ILE A 321 1.35 -7.54 27.98
N ASN A 322 2.18 -6.62 27.47
CA ASN A 322 3.21 -5.94 28.26
C ASN A 322 3.16 -4.44 27.99
N ASP A 323 3.43 -3.66 29.03
CA ASP A 323 3.53 -2.21 28.94
C ASP A 323 5.01 -1.80 28.90
N ILE A 324 5.33 -0.75 28.15
CA ILE A 324 6.66 -0.15 28.05
C ILE A 324 6.56 1.35 28.24
N SER A 325 7.32 1.88 29.19
CA SER A 325 7.37 3.30 29.51
C SER A 325 8.77 3.87 29.34
N PHE A 326 8.86 5.10 28.84
CA PHE A 326 10.13 5.83 28.72
C PHE A 326 9.91 7.34 28.64
N TRP A 327 10.93 8.09 29.02
CA TRP A 327 11.00 9.53 28.79
C TRP A 327 11.47 9.80 27.36
N LEU A 328 10.80 10.74 26.70
CA LEU A 328 11.13 11.16 25.34
C LEU A 328 12.44 11.94 25.30
N PRO A 329 13.18 11.87 24.18
CA PRO A 329 14.30 12.77 23.94
C PRO A 329 13.82 14.23 23.85
N SER A 330 14.73 15.17 24.07
CA SER A 330 14.43 16.61 24.10
C SER A 330 13.89 17.15 22.78
N GLU A 331 14.26 16.54 21.65
CA GLU A 331 13.80 16.92 20.30
C GLU A 331 13.66 15.65 19.42
N ASN A 332 12.91 15.77 18.32
CA ASN A 332 12.86 14.80 17.21
C ASN A 332 12.22 13.42 17.46
N TYR A 333 11.24 13.31 18.37
CA TYR A 333 10.45 12.09 18.53
C TYR A 333 9.08 12.18 17.83
N THR A 334 8.73 11.14 17.07
CA THR A 334 7.36 10.88 16.63
C THR A 334 6.91 9.48 17.07
N GLU A 335 5.62 9.29 17.34
CA GLU A 335 5.11 7.97 17.74
C GLU A 335 5.39 6.88 16.68
N ASN A 336 5.36 7.26 15.41
CA ASN A 336 5.66 6.38 14.29
C ASN A 336 7.11 5.89 14.28
N ASP A 337 8.05 6.59 14.95
CA ASP A 337 9.41 6.08 15.13
C ASP A 337 9.44 4.86 16.04
N PHE A 338 8.63 4.89 17.11
CA PHE A 338 8.46 3.76 18.00
C PHE A 338 7.66 2.62 17.33
N TYR A 339 6.60 2.92 16.59
CA TYR A 339 5.87 1.89 15.84
C TYR A 339 6.76 1.19 14.80
N ASP A 340 7.63 1.92 14.09
CA ASP A 340 8.60 1.30 13.18
C ASP A 340 9.62 0.41 13.92
N LEU A 341 10.06 0.82 15.11
CA LEU A 341 10.94 0.00 15.96
C LEU A 341 10.24 -1.29 16.39
N VAL A 342 8.99 -1.19 16.84
CA VAL A 342 8.17 -2.35 17.21
C VAL A 342 7.96 -3.26 16.00
N ARG A 343 7.67 -2.74 14.81
CA ARG A 343 7.56 -3.54 13.57
C ARG A 343 8.88 -4.21 13.18
N THR A 344 10.00 -3.55 13.44
CA THR A 344 11.34 -4.09 13.11
C THR A 344 11.69 -5.27 14.01
N ILE A 345 11.42 -5.17 15.32
CA ILE A 345 11.84 -6.18 16.30
C ILE A 345 10.76 -7.24 16.51
N GLY A 346 9.51 -6.82 16.68
CA GLY A 346 8.37 -7.71 16.94
C GLY A 346 7.76 -8.30 15.68
N GLY A 347 7.83 -7.58 14.55
CA GLY A 347 7.22 -8.00 13.29
C GLY A 347 5.75 -8.40 13.48
N ASP A 348 5.38 -9.54 12.91
CA ASP A 348 4.00 -10.02 12.90
C ASP A 348 3.59 -10.70 14.24
N LEU A 349 4.48 -10.74 15.25
CA LEU A 349 4.14 -11.17 16.62
C LEU A 349 3.29 -10.12 17.36
N VAL A 350 3.39 -8.85 16.96
CA VAL A 350 2.66 -7.74 17.56
C VAL A 350 1.34 -7.55 16.83
N GLU A 351 0.25 -7.65 17.57
CA GLU A 351 -1.10 -7.40 17.05
C GLU A 351 -1.48 -5.93 17.15
N LYS A 352 -1.11 -5.29 18.26
CA LYS A 352 -1.54 -3.93 18.55
C LYS A 352 -0.55 -3.20 19.45
N VAL A 353 -0.41 -1.90 19.24
CA VAL A 353 0.27 -0.97 20.16
C VAL A 353 -0.65 0.21 20.44
N ASP A 354 -0.92 0.46 21.72
CA ASP A 354 -1.72 1.61 22.18
C ASP A 354 -0.85 2.54 23.03
N LEU A 355 -0.86 3.85 22.76
CA LEU A 355 -0.36 4.85 23.72
C LEU A 355 -1.41 5.00 24.83
N ILE A 356 -1.12 4.48 26.02
CA ILE A 356 -2.08 4.41 27.14
C ILE A 356 -1.91 5.50 28.18
N ASP A 357 -0.73 6.14 28.24
CA ASP A 357 -0.48 7.26 29.14
C ASP A 357 0.56 8.23 28.56
N LYS A 358 0.36 9.53 28.83
CA LYS A 358 1.27 10.61 28.50
C LYS A 358 1.34 11.57 29.68
N PHE A 359 2.54 11.76 30.22
CA PHE A 359 2.77 12.56 31.41
C PHE A 359 3.95 13.51 31.23
N GLU A 360 3.85 14.76 31.66
CA GLU A 360 4.98 15.69 31.71
C GLU A 360 5.44 15.90 33.15
N HIS A 361 6.73 15.69 33.41
CA HIS A 361 7.27 15.83 34.75
C HIS A 361 7.52 17.31 35.11
N PRO A 362 6.92 17.83 36.18
CA PRO A 362 6.84 19.28 36.42
C PRO A 362 8.19 19.96 36.71
N LYS A 363 9.22 19.20 37.14
CA LYS A 363 10.54 19.76 37.47
C LYS A 363 11.56 19.63 36.35
N THR A 364 11.41 18.60 35.51
CA THR A 364 12.40 18.28 34.47
C THR A 364 11.87 18.64 33.08
N HIS A 365 10.57 18.95 32.97
CA HIS A 365 9.84 19.16 31.72
C HIS A 365 9.99 17.99 30.73
N LYS A 366 10.40 16.82 31.21
CA LYS A 366 10.47 15.61 30.40
C LYS A 366 9.07 15.05 30.21
N THR A 367 8.73 14.72 28.97
CA THR A 367 7.51 13.97 28.64
C THR A 367 7.80 12.47 28.75
N SER A 368 6.94 11.72 29.44
CA SER A 368 6.91 10.25 29.49
C SER A 368 5.77 9.75 28.64
N HIS A 369 6.03 8.72 27.84
CA HIS A 369 4.99 7.93 27.17
C HIS A 369 4.96 6.52 27.78
N CYS A 370 3.75 5.94 27.89
CA CYS A 370 3.54 4.53 28.20
C CYS A 370 2.75 3.88 27.08
N TYR A 371 3.31 2.85 26.47
CA TYR A 371 2.67 2.06 25.42
C TYR A 371 2.30 0.68 25.92
N ARG A 372 1.09 0.22 25.58
CA ARG A 372 0.65 -1.17 25.77
C ARG A 372 0.83 -1.94 24.48
N ILE A 373 1.60 -3.02 24.54
CA ILE A 373 1.86 -3.89 23.40
C ILE A 373 1.10 -5.21 23.58
N THR A 374 0.23 -5.53 22.63
CA THR A 374 -0.47 -6.81 22.57
C THR A 374 0.26 -7.75 21.62
N TYR A 375 0.84 -8.82 22.15
CA TYR A 375 1.50 -9.87 21.39
C TYR A 375 0.52 -11.01 21.12
N ARG A 376 0.25 -11.27 19.84
CA ARG A 376 -0.54 -12.42 19.39
C ARG A 376 -0.13 -12.77 17.96
N HIS A 377 0.32 -14.01 17.76
CA HIS A 377 0.66 -14.53 16.44
C HIS A 377 -0.57 -15.18 15.80
N MET A 378 -0.72 -15.05 14.48
CA MET A 378 -1.89 -15.55 13.75
C MET A 378 -1.87 -17.07 13.56
N GLU A 379 -0.70 -17.71 13.71
CA GLU A 379 -0.51 -19.12 13.32
C GLU A 379 -0.14 -20.05 14.49
N ARG A 380 0.20 -19.51 15.68
CA ARG A 380 0.62 -20.30 16.85
C ARG A 380 0.47 -19.54 18.18
N THR A 381 0.44 -20.28 19.28
CA THR A 381 0.54 -19.69 20.64
C THR A 381 1.93 -19.15 20.89
N LEU A 382 1.99 -17.98 21.56
CA LEU A 382 3.23 -17.40 22.05
C LEU A 382 3.49 -17.81 23.50
N SER A 383 4.72 -18.21 23.79
CA SER A 383 5.22 -18.48 25.14
C SER A 383 5.59 -17.18 25.87
N GLN A 384 5.42 -17.16 27.19
CA GLN A 384 5.85 -16.00 28.00
C GLN A 384 7.36 -15.72 27.85
N LYS A 385 8.16 -16.78 27.69
CA LYS A 385 9.62 -16.66 27.53
C LYS A 385 10.00 -15.97 26.23
N GLU A 386 9.37 -16.31 25.10
CA GLU A 386 9.69 -15.67 23.81
C GLU A 386 9.24 -14.20 23.80
N VAL A 387 8.05 -13.90 24.32
CA VAL A 387 7.53 -12.53 24.38
C VAL A 387 8.42 -11.66 25.25
N ARG A 388 8.90 -12.17 26.39
CA ARG A 388 9.83 -11.45 27.26
C ARG A 388 11.14 -11.08 26.54
N HIS A 389 11.76 -12.00 25.80
CA HIS A 389 12.99 -11.69 25.07
C HIS A 389 12.76 -10.64 23.98
N VAL A 390 11.65 -10.74 23.24
CA VAL A 390 11.30 -9.75 22.21
C VAL A 390 11.03 -8.38 22.85
N HIS A 391 10.31 -8.34 23.97
CA HIS A 391 10.01 -7.09 24.68
C HIS A 391 11.26 -6.43 25.27
N GLN A 392 12.18 -7.22 25.86
CA GLN A 392 13.47 -6.72 26.33
C GLN A 392 14.31 -6.15 25.18
N ALA A 393 14.37 -6.86 24.05
CA ALA A 393 15.04 -6.34 22.85
C ALA A 393 14.43 -5.03 22.37
N MET A 394 13.10 -4.85 22.46
CA MET A 394 12.43 -3.57 22.16
C MET A 394 12.83 -2.45 23.13
N GLN A 395 12.92 -2.74 24.43
CA GLN A 395 13.34 -1.76 25.44
C GLN A 395 14.77 -1.29 25.20
N GLU A 396 15.72 -2.22 25.00
CA GLU A 396 17.12 -1.92 24.71
C GLU A 396 17.27 -1.13 23.42
N ALA A 397 16.57 -1.55 22.36
CA ALA A 397 16.55 -0.88 21.09
C ALA A 397 15.97 0.54 21.19
N ALA A 398 14.88 0.75 21.92
CA ALA A 398 14.30 2.07 22.09
C ALA A 398 15.32 3.04 22.67
N VAL A 399 16.03 2.63 23.74
CA VAL A 399 17.08 3.46 24.36
C VAL A 399 18.21 3.75 23.38
N GLN A 400 18.74 2.72 22.70
CA GLN A 400 19.89 2.86 21.82
C GLN A 400 19.59 3.68 20.56
N LEU A 401 18.36 3.65 20.07
CA LEU A 401 18.05 4.06 18.71
C LEU A 401 17.10 5.24 18.61
N LEU A 402 16.22 5.39 19.59
CA LEU A 402 15.32 6.54 19.70
C LEU A 402 15.83 7.54 20.75
N GLY A 403 16.93 7.23 21.45
CA GLY A 403 17.50 8.10 22.48
C GLY A 403 16.58 8.32 23.68
N VAL A 404 15.64 7.41 23.92
CA VAL A 404 14.71 7.49 25.05
C VAL A 404 15.38 7.06 26.34
N GLU A 405 14.88 7.54 27.47
CA GLU A 405 15.35 7.11 28.79
C GLU A 405 14.31 6.16 29.40
N GLY A 406 14.71 4.91 29.62
CA GLY A 406 13.82 3.84 30.11
C GLY A 406 13.16 4.14 31.46
N ARG A 407 11.87 3.82 31.58
CA ARG A 407 11.06 3.96 32.81
C ARG A 407 10.28 2.66 33.11
N PHE A 408 10.81 1.53 32.63
CA PHE A 408 10.17 0.21 32.68
C PHE A 408 10.27 -0.46 34.06
#